data_AF-G3ASL0-F1
#
_entry.id   AF-G3ASL0-F1
#
_cell.length_a   1.000
_cell.length_b   1.000
_cell.length_c   1.000
_cell.angle_alpha   90.00
_cell.angle_beta   90.00
_cell.angle_gamma   90.00
#
_symmetry.space_group_name_H-M   'P 1'
#
loop_
_entity.id
_entity.type
_entity.pdbx_description
1 polymer ?
#
loop_
_entity_poly.entity_id
_entity_poly.type
_entity_poly.pdbx_seq_one_letter_code
_entity_poly.pdbx_strand_id
1 'polypeptide(L)'
;MSSELKKTNLNSVNDLRQATDDQLGQVMQQFGYEESFALIDIKLGLGVATVVIAGLLFLVDKKFTFKESYNITVISIVLYGFCSGLLYLLNFLNKNVKYTGYNKKGRKVTIATWTANKFDPIYHISVTFGDRKQRVVTSFEFTKFFDVIGFFNRDKFIELLGNEFEKVDKKSL
;
A
#
# COMPACT_ATOMS: atom_id res chain seq x y z
N MET A 1 0.05 -6.17 -22.01
CA MET A 1 -1.27 -6.51 -21.45
C MET A 1 -2.04 -5.22 -21.29
N SER A 2 -3.03 -5.00 -22.15
CA SER A 2 -3.93 -3.84 -22.05
C SER A 2 -4.70 -3.98 -20.74
N SER A 3 -4.38 -3.17 -19.73
CA SER A 3 -5.21 -3.09 -18.52
C SER A 3 -6.60 -2.68 -18.98
N GLU A 4 -7.56 -3.61 -18.97
CA GLU A 4 -8.97 -3.29 -19.18
C GLU A 4 -9.33 -2.18 -18.20
N LEU A 5 -9.68 -1.01 -18.75
CA LEU A 5 -10.10 0.12 -17.94
C LEU A 5 -11.36 -0.32 -17.19
N LYS A 6 -11.21 -0.57 -15.89
CA LYS A 6 -12.33 -0.97 -15.03
C LYS A 6 -13.24 0.24 -14.84
N LYS A 7 -14.49 0.12 -15.28
CA LYS A 7 -15.52 1.12 -14.98
C LYS A 7 -15.69 1.21 -13.47
N THR A 8 -15.39 2.38 -12.92
CA THR A 8 -15.42 2.64 -11.49
C THR A 8 -16.75 3.30 -11.11
N ASN A 9 -17.29 2.95 -9.96
CA ASN A 9 -18.52 3.57 -9.46
C ASN A 9 -18.21 5.01 -8.99
N LEU A 10 -18.68 6.00 -9.75
CA LEU A 10 -18.50 7.42 -9.47
C LEU A 10 -19.13 7.87 -8.15
N ASN A 11 -20.15 7.17 -7.67
CA ASN A 11 -20.84 7.51 -6.42
C ASN A 11 -20.13 6.95 -5.18
N SER A 12 -19.10 6.13 -5.36
CA SER A 12 -18.33 5.53 -4.28
C SER A 12 -16.94 6.13 -4.23
N VAL A 13 -16.72 7.06 -3.30
CA VAL A 13 -15.39 7.66 -3.04
C VAL A 13 -14.35 6.58 -2.75
N ASN A 14 -14.76 5.49 -2.09
CA ASN A 14 -13.87 4.37 -1.82
C ASN A 14 -13.43 3.65 -3.10
N ASP A 15 -14.35 3.46 -4.06
CA ASP A 15 -14.03 2.80 -5.32
C ASP A 15 -13.17 3.69 -6.20
N LEU A 16 -13.46 5.01 -6.23
CA LEU A 16 -12.62 6.01 -6.91
C LEU A 16 -11.20 6.04 -6.35
N ARG A 17 -11.08 6.05 -5.02
CA ARG A 17 -9.78 6.00 -4.34
C ARG A 17 -9.04 4.71 -4.66
N GLN A 18 -9.70 3.56 -4.58
CA GLN A 18 -9.09 2.27 -4.87
C GLN A 18 -8.64 2.18 -6.33
N ALA A 19 -9.48 2.58 -7.28
CA ALA A 19 -9.12 2.58 -8.70
C ALA A 19 -7.94 3.51 -9.00
N THR A 20 -7.84 4.64 -8.29
CA THR A 20 -6.68 5.55 -8.39
C THR A 20 -5.42 4.94 -7.77
N ASP A 21 -5.53 4.35 -6.57
CA ASP A 21 -4.45 3.65 -5.88
C ASP A 21 -3.89 2.51 -6.76
N ASP A 22 -4.75 1.76 -7.46
CA ASP A 22 -4.38 0.64 -8.33
C ASP A 22 -3.58 1.09 -9.59
N GLN A 23 -3.83 2.31 -10.08
CA GLN A 23 -3.11 2.86 -11.25
C GLN A 23 -1.83 3.61 -10.85
N LEU A 24 -1.64 3.89 -9.55
CA LEU A 24 -0.53 4.70 -9.06
C LEU A 24 0.83 4.08 -9.39
N GLY A 25 0.97 2.76 -9.30
CA GLY A 25 2.21 2.05 -9.67
C GLY A 25 2.60 2.28 -11.14
N GLN A 26 1.63 2.17 -12.07
CA GLN A 26 1.86 2.41 -13.50
C GLN A 26 2.23 3.87 -13.78
N VAL A 27 1.55 4.81 -13.13
CA VAL A 27 1.84 6.26 -13.24
C VAL A 27 3.26 6.56 -12.76
N MET A 28 3.66 6.03 -11.61
CA MET A 28 5.00 6.22 -11.05
C MET A 28 6.10 5.54 -11.89
N GLN A 29 5.79 4.43 -12.54
CA GLN A 29 6.69 3.76 -13.48
C GLN A 29 6.98 4.64 -14.70
N GLN A 30 5.99 5.40 -15.21
CA GLN A 30 6.22 6.37 -16.28
C GLN A 30 7.13 7.54 -15.84
N PHE A 31 7.09 7.92 -14.56
CA PHE A 31 8.05 8.86 -13.97
C PHE A 31 9.44 8.25 -13.69
N GLY A 32 9.65 6.97 -14.01
CA GLY A 32 10.94 6.28 -13.87
C GLY A 32 11.23 5.75 -12.46
N TYR A 33 10.21 5.59 -11.61
CA TYR A 33 10.32 4.94 -10.31
C TYR A 33 9.98 3.45 -10.43
N GLU A 34 10.75 2.61 -9.76
CA GLU A 34 10.51 1.17 -9.67
C GLU A 34 9.81 0.85 -8.35
N GLU A 35 8.70 0.12 -8.42
CA GLU A 35 7.91 -0.24 -7.24
C GLU A 35 8.64 -1.27 -6.38
N SER A 36 8.59 -1.09 -5.07
CA SER A 36 9.20 -1.98 -4.09
C SER A 36 8.12 -2.78 -3.36
N PHE A 37 8.07 -4.08 -3.66
CA PHE A 37 7.13 -5.03 -3.04
C PHE A 37 7.57 -5.57 -1.67
N ALA A 38 8.72 -5.16 -1.16
CA ALA A 38 9.29 -5.68 0.09
C ALA A 38 8.32 -5.66 1.30
N LEU A 39 7.49 -4.62 1.43
CA LEU A 39 6.48 -4.56 2.50
C LEU A 39 5.36 -5.59 2.34
N ILE A 40 4.98 -5.89 1.10
CA ILE A 40 3.98 -6.91 0.77
C ILE A 40 4.60 -8.28 1.00
N ASP A 41 5.83 -8.50 0.56
CA ASP A 41 6.56 -9.76 0.75
C ASP A 41 6.76 -10.11 2.21
N ILE A 42 7.11 -9.13 3.06
CA ILE A 42 7.25 -9.33 4.51
C ILE A 42 5.90 -9.73 5.13
N LYS A 43 4.82 -9.04 4.75
CA LYS A 43 3.47 -9.38 5.26
C LYS A 43 3.04 -10.76 4.83
N LEU A 44 3.31 -11.12 3.57
CA LEU A 44 3.01 -12.43 3.03
C LEU A 44 3.83 -13.52 3.73
N GLY A 45 5.14 -13.31 3.90
CA GLY A 45 6.02 -14.24 4.61
C GLY A 45 5.61 -14.47 6.05
N LEU A 46 5.27 -13.40 6.79
CA LEU A 46 4.76 -13.51 8.16
C LEU A 46 3.40 -14.23 8.21
N GLY A 47 2.50 -13.98 7.26
CA GLY A 47 1.21 -14.68 7.18
C GLY A 47 1.37 -16.17 6.83
N VAL A 48 2.28 -16.51 5.93
CA VAL A 48 2.59 -17.92 5.61
C VAL A 48 3.23 -18.62 6.82
N ALA A 49 4.10 -17.93 7.56
CA ALA A 49 4.72 -18.48 8.77
C ALA A 49 3.69 -18.87 9.83
N THR A 50 2.65 -18.05 10.06
CA THR A 50 1.60 -18.38 11.03
C THR A 50 0.77 -19.59 10.61
N VAL A 51 0.48 -19.74 9.31
CA VAL A 51 -0.21 -20.92 8.76
C VAL A 51 0.64 -22.18 8.93
N VAL A 52 1.95 -22.10 8.70
CA VAL A 52 2.87 -23.22 8.90
C VAL A 52 2.90 -23.64 10.37
N ILE A 53 2.96 -22.70 11.32
CA ILE A 53 2.90 -22.99 12.77
C ILE A 53 1.60 -23.73 13.11
N ALA A 54 0.46 -23.26 12.59
CA ALA A 54 -0.83 -23.92 12.82
C ALA A 54 -0.88 -25.34 12.23
N GLY A 55 -0.31 -25.54 11.03
CA GLY A 55 -0.22 -26.85 10.40
C GLY A 55 0.67 -27.83 11.19
N LEU A 56 1.81 -27.35 11.68
CA LEU A 56 2.71 -28.15 12.53
C LEU A 56 2.04 -28.53 13.85
N LEU A 57 1.33 -27.59 14.49
CA LEU A 57 0.60 -27.84 15.72
C LEU A 57 -0.46 -28.93 15.52
N PHE A 58 -1.23 -28.86 14.44
CA PHE A 58 -2.22 -29.87 14.09
C PHE A 58 -1.61 -31.27 13.89
N LEU A 59 -0.41 -31.35 13.29
CA LEU A 59 0.29 -32.64 13.13
C LEU A 59 0.80 -33.21 14.46
N VAL A 60 1.24 -32.34 15.38
CA VAL A 60 1.67 -32.74 16.73
C VAL A 60 0.48 -33.25 17.53
N ASP A 61 -0.64 -32.52 17.52
CA ASP A 61 -1.87 -32.92 18.20
C ASP A 61 -2.43 -34.25 17.67
N LYS A 62 -2.21 -34.56 16.39
CA LYS A 62 -2.63 -35.84 15.80
C LYS A 62 -1.77 -37.03 16.26
N LYS A 63 -0.50 -36.81 16.62
CA LYS A 63 0.46 -37.89 16.92
C LYS A 63 0.72 -38.11 18.41
N PHE A 64 0.59 -37.07 19.24
CA PHE A 64 0.97 -37.10 20.65
C PHE A 64 -0.22 -36.94 21.58
N THR A 65 -0.09 -37.44 22.81
CA THR A 65 -1.12 -37.27 23.84
C THR A 65 -1.02 -35.86 24.42
N PHE A 66 -2.15 -35.26 24.80
CA PHE A 66 -2.26 -33.85 25.26
C PHE A 66 -1.18 -33.40 26.27
N LYS A 67 -0.76 -34.28 27.20
CA LYS A 67 0.27 -33.95 28.20
C LYS A 67 1.66 -33.69 27.60
N GLU A 68 2.02 -34.37 26.51
CA GLU A 68 3.30 -34.20 25.83
C GLU A 68 3.26 -33.00 24.87
N SER A 69 2.12 -32.79 24.22
CA SER A 69 1.92 -31.66 23.30
C SER A 69 1.81 -30.32 24.01
N TYR A 70 1.38 -30.27 25.28
CA TYR A 70 1.09 -29.02 26.00
C TYR A 70 2.23 -27.98 25.91
N ASN A 71 3.48 -28.38 26.17
CA ASN A 71 4.62 -27.47 26.10
C ASN A 71 4.85 -26.95 24.67
N ILE A 72 4.67 -27.81 23.66
CA ILE A 72 4.82 -27.45 22.24
C ILE A 72 3.70 -26.50 21.81
N THR A 73 2.48 -26.74 22.27
CA THR A 73 1.32 -25.87 22.04
C THR A 73 1.54 -24.49 22.63
N VAL A 74 2.02 -24.41 23.88
CA VAL A 74 2.32 -23.13 24.53
C VAL A 74 3.40 -22.36 23.76
N ILE A 75 4.49 -23.01 23.35
CA ILE A 75 5.55 -22.38 22.54
C ILE A 75 4.98 -21.89 21.20
N SER A 76 4.12 -22.68 20.55
CA SER A 76 3.50 -22.34 19.27
C SER A 76 2.59 -21.12 19.38
N ILE A 77 1.81 -21.00 20.46
CA ILE A 77 0.95 -19.85 20.74
C ILE A 77 1.79 -18.59 20.95
N VAL A 78 2.89 -18.68 21.71
CA VAL A 78 3.79 -17.54 21.95
C VAL A 78 4.41 -17.06 20.64
N LEU A 79 4.90 -17.99 19.80
CA LEU A 79 5.48 -17.66 18.50
C LEU A 79 4.45 -17.04 17.55
N TYR A 80 3.24 -17.61 17.50
CA TYR A 80 2.13 -17.07 16.73
C TYR A 80 1.75 -15.64 17.18
N GLY A 81 1.68 -15.41 18.49
CA GLY A 81 1.40 -14.10 19.07
C GLY A 81 2.47 -13.08 18.68
N PHE A 82 3.75 -13.47 18.70
CA PHE A 82 4.85 -12.61 18.28
C PHE A 82 4.78 -12.25 16.79
N CYS A 83 4.58 -13.23 15.89
CA CYS A 83 4.40 -12.97 14.46
C CYS A 83 3.21 -12.06 14.18
N SER A 84 2.08 -12.30 14.86
CA SER A 84 0.87 -11.48 14.74
C SER A 84 1.10 -10.05 15.25
N GLY A 85 1.84 -9.89 16.35
CA GLY A 85 2.22 -8.59 16.90
C GLY A 85 3.13 -7.79 15.96
N LEU A 86 4.12 -8.45 15.33
CA LEU A 86 4.96 -7.83 14.31
C LEU A 86 4.15 -7.37 13.09
N LEU A 87 3.25 -8.22 12.60
CA LEU A 87 2.33 -7.86 11.51
C LEU A 87 1.47 -6.64 11.86
N TYR A 88 0.95 -6.59 13.09
CA TYR A 88 0.18 -5.45 13.58
C TYR A 88 1.02 -4.17 13.62
N LEU A 89 2.24 -4.24 14.16
CA LEU A 89 3.15 -3.10 14.23
C LEU A 89 3.54 -2.59 12.83
N LEU A 90 3.85 -3.50 11.90
CA LEU A 90 4.17 -3.16 10.52
C LEU A 90 2.99 -2.47 9.80
N ASN A 91 1.76 -2.92 10.04
CA ASN A 91 0.56 -2.26 9.50
C ASN A 91 0.32 -0.90 10.14
N PHE A 92 0.58 -0.76 11.44
CA PHE A 92 0.42 0.50 12.16
C PHE A 92 1.42 1.56 11.67
N LEU A 93 2.70 1.19 11.52
CA LEU A 93 3.76 2.09 11.06
C LEU A 93 3.58 2.52 9.60
N ASN A 94 3.09 1.63 8.74
CA ASN A 94 2.89 1.90 7.31
C ASN A 94 1.44 2.29 6.98
N LYS A 95 0.73 2.87 7.94
CA LYS A 95 -0.67 3.28 7.74
C LYS A 95 -0.76 4.29 6.59
N ASN A 96 -1.67 4.03 5.65
CA ASN A 96 -1.94 4.83 4.45
C ASN A 96 -0.83 4.86 3.38
N VAL A 97 0.30 4.17 3.58
CA VAL A 97 1.31 4.03 2.53
C VAL A 97 0.77 3.07 1.48
N LYS A 98 0.53 3.58 0.27
CA LYS A 98 -0.01 2.81 -0.87
C LYS A 98 1.04 2.45 -1.88
N TYR A 99 2.09 3.27 -2.01
CA TYR A 99 3.18 3.01 -2.93
C TYR A 99 4.51 3.32 -2.26
N THR A 100 5.48 2.43 -2.45
CA THR A 100 6.89 2.68 -2.10
C THR A 100 7.71 2.26 -3.30
N GLY A 101 8.60 3.12 -3.78
CA GLY A 101 9.45 2.82 -4.91
C GLY A 101 10.81 3.49 -4.80
N TYR A 102 11.72 3.09 -5.68
CA TYR A 102 13.07 3.65 -5.78
C TYR A 102 13.28 4.26 -7.16
N ASN A 103 13.92 5.42 -7.20
CA ASN A 103 14.42 5.97 -8.46
C ASN A 103 15.68 5.20 -8.89
N LYS A 104 16.03 5.21 -10.17
CA LYS A 104 17.32 4.70 -10.71
C LYS A 104 18.56 5.21 -9.96
N LYS A 105 18.46 6.36 -9.28
CA LYS A 105 19.51 6.92 -8.39
C LYS A 105 19.47 6.40 -6.94
N GLY A 106 18.68 5.36 -6.63
CA GLY A 106 18.54 4.77 -5.29
C GLY A 106 17.72 5.60 -4.29
N ARG A 107 17.10 6.71 -4.72
CA ARG A 107 16.28 7.55 -3.84
C ARG A 107 14.90 6.92 -3.64
N LYS A 108 14.57 6.59 -2.38
CA LYS A 108 13.26 6.09 -1.95
C LYS A 108 12.18 7.15 -2.10
N VAL A 109 11.04 6.79 -2.64
CA VAL A 109 9.81 7.58 -2.68
C VAL A 109 8.70 6.78 -2.04
N THR A 110 8.04 7.40 -1.06
CA THR A 110 6.89 6.82 -0.36
C THR A 110 5.69 7.69 -0.63
N ILE A 111 4.62 7.11 -1.18
CA ILE A 111 3.34 7.80 -1.39
C ILE A 111 2.32 7.25 -0.40
N ALA A 112 1.77 8.16 0.39
CA ALA A 112 0.63 7.88 1.26
C ALA A 112 -0.59 8.64 0.78
N THR A 113 -1.73 7.97 0.69
CA THR A 113 -2.97 8.51 0.14
C THR A 113 -4.08 8.40 1.18
N TRP A 114 -4.92 9.42 1.29
CA TRP A 114 -6.08 9.39 2.19
C TRP A 114 -7.21 10.25 1.64
N THR A 115 -8.42 9.97 2.10
CA THR A 115 -9.61 10.80 1.90
C THR A 115 -10.08 11.24 3.28
N ALA A 116 -10.44 12.52 3.45
CA ALA A 116 -10.81 13.05 4.75
C ALA A 116 -12.08 12.37 5.31
N ASN A 117 -13.06 12.10 4.44
CA ASN A 117 -14.29 11.37 4.78
C ASN A 117 -14.73 10.43 3.66
N LYS A 118 -15.67 9.52 3.96
CA LYS A 118 -16.30 8.62 2.97
C LYS A 118 -17.07 9.35 1.86
N PHE A 119 -17.45 10.59 2.09
CA PHE A 119 -18.23 11.42 1.15
C PHE A 119 -17.41 12.59 0.59
N ASP A 120 -16.13 12.69 0.95
CA ASP A 120 -15.30 13.78 0.47
C ASP A 120 -14.70 13.40 -0.89
N PRO A 121 -15.04 14.10 -1.98
CA PRO A 121 -14.53 13.81 -3.32
C PRO A 121 -13.09 14.31 -3.53
N ILE A 122 -12.39 14.67 -2.46
CA ILE A 122 -11.01 15.12 -2.50
C ILE A 122 -10.06 13.97 -2.16
N TYR A 123 -9.16 13.68 -3.10
CA TYR A 123 -8.07 12.73 -2.98
C TYR A 123 -6.81 13.43 -2.49
N HIS A 124 -6.41 13.15 -1.25
CA HIS A 124 -5.17 13.68 -0.69
C HIS A 124 -4.02 12.72 -0.94
N ILE A 125 -2.91 13.27 -1.44
CA ILE A 125 -1.68 12.55 -1.71
C ILE A 125 -0.56 13.23 -0.94
N SER A 126 0.21 12.45 -0.18
CA SER A 126 1.51 12.89 0.32
C SER A 126 2.63 12.08 -0.28
N VAL A 127 3.56 12.76 -0.92
CA VAL A 127 4.77 12.18 -1.51
C VAL A 127 5.94 12.55 -0.63
N THR A 128 6.65 11.53 -0.12
CA THR A 128 7.84 11.71 0.71
C THR A 128 9.06 11.23 -0.05
N PHE A 129 10.00 12.14 -0.32
CA PHE A 129 11.28 11.82 -0.94
C PHE A 129 12.36 11.58 0.13
N GLY A 130 13.00 10.41 0.05
CA GLY A 130 13.98 9.95 1.03
C GLY A 130 13.37 9.66 2.41
N ASP A 131 14.22 9.39 3.40
CA ASP A 131 13.79 8.91 4.72
C ASP A 131 13.10 9.95 5.63
N ARG A 132 12.94 11.21 5.18
CA ARG A 132 12.11 12.28 5.81
C ARG A 132 12.34 13.69 5.26
N LYS A 133 13.18 13.89 4.24
CA LYS A 133 13.74 15.22 3.93
C LYS A 133 12.80 16.15 3.17
N GLN A 134 11.85 15.62 2.39
CA GLN A 134 10.88 16.45 1.64
C GLN A 134 9.54 15.75 1.56
N ARG A 135 8.52 16.32 2.23
CA ARG A 135 7.13 15.86 2.19
C ARG A 135 6.29 16.88 1.42
N VAL A 136 5.75 16.45 0.29
CA VAL A 136 4.79 17.21 -0.51
C VAL A 136 3.41 16.71 -0.16
N VAL A 137 2.49 17.60 0.16
CA VAL A 137 1.07 17.27 0.37
C VAL A 137 0.26 18.03 -0.66
N THR A 138 -0.44 17.30 -1.53
CA THR A 138 -1.31 17.88 -2.55
C THR A 138 -2.67 17.18 -2.50
N SER A 139 -3.71 17.90 -2.91
CA SER A 139 -5.08 17.40 -2.94
C SER A 139 -5.67 17.59 -4.34
N PHE A 140 -6.30 16.54 -4.88
CA PHE A 140 -6.92 16.55 -6.19
C PHE A 140 -8.38 16.13 -6.07
N GLU A 141 -9.28 16.76 -6.81
CA GLU A 141 -10.67 16.33 -6.92
C GLU A 141 -10.77 15.17 -7.93
N PHE A 142 -11.53 14.12 -7.60
CA PHE A 142 -11.69 12.96 -8.49
C PHE A 142 -12.26 13.34 -9.87
N THR A 143 -13.08 14.40 -9.95
CA THR A 143 -13.68 14.91 -11.20
C THR A 143 -12.66 15.39 -12.23
N LYS A 144 -11.42 15.72 -11.82
CA LYS A 144 -10.38 16.22 -12.73
C LYS A 144 -9.74 15.12 -13.57
N PHE A 145 -9.77 13.88 -13.08
CA PHE A 145 -9.09 12.75 -13.72
C PHE A 145 -9.98 11.52 -13.91
N PHE A 146 -11.23 11.53 -13.42
CA PHE A 146 -12.26 10.58 -13.82
C PHE A 146 -13.19 11.18 -14.89
N ASP A 147 -13.50 10.39 -15.91
CA ASP A 147 -14.49 10.75 -16.92
C ASP A 147 -15.93 10.55 -16.39
N VAL A 148 -16.92 11.18 -17.03
CA VAL A 148 -18.35 11.09 -16.72
C VAL A 148 -18.87 9.65 -16.79
N ILE A 149 -18.19 8.81 -17.56
CA ILE A 149 -18.52 7.39 -17.74
C ILE A 149 -17.89 6.51 -16.64
N GLY A 150 -17.01 7.06 -15.80
CA GLY A 150 -16.35 6.33 -14.69
C GLY A 150 -15.02 5.68 -15.06
N PHE A 151 -14.37 6.15 -16.13
CA PHE A 151 -13.04 5.70 -16.52
C PHE A 151 -11.94 6.62 -15.99
N PHE A 152 -10.83 6.01 -15.54
CA PHE A 152 -9.66 6.73 -15.04
C PHE A 152 -8.80 7.23 -16.21
N ASN A 153 -8.63 8.55 -16.31
CA ASN A 153 -7.77 9.19 -17.30
C ASN A 153 -6.36 9.34 -16.74
N ARG A 154 -5.47 8.43 -17.16
CA ARG A 154 -4.06 8.39 -16.73
C ARG A 154 -3.30 9.66 -17.11
N ASP A 155 -3.42 10.10 -18.36
CA ASP A 155 -2.64 11.22 -18.90
C ASP A 155 -2.91 12.52 -18.13
N LYS A 156 -4.19 12.79 -17.83
CA LYS A 156 -4.58 13.94 -17.00
C LYS A 156 -4.01 13.85 -15.59
N PHE A 157 -3.99 12.66 -15.00
CA PHE A 157 -3.44 12.47 -13.66
C PHE A 157 -1.91 12.65 -13.61
N ILE A 158 -1.21 12.20 -14.65
CA ILE A 158 0.23 12.41 -14.83
C ILE A 158 0.55 13.91 -14.96
N GLU A 159 -0.22 14.63 -15.76
CA GLU A 159 -0.05 16.08 -15.92
C GLU A 159 -0.26 16.83 -14.60
N LEU A 160 -1.31 16.48 -13.85
CA LEU A 160 -1.60 17.07 -12.53
C LEU A 160 -0.47 16.79 -11.52
N LEU A 161 0.03 15.56 -11.46
CA LEU A 161 1.15 15.21 -10.58
C LEU A 161 2.45 15.87 -11.02
N GLY A 162 2.74 15.93 -12.33
CA GLY A 162 3.91 16.57 -12.89
C GLY A 162 3.98 18.06 -12.55
N ASN A 163 2.87 18.78 -12.75
CA ASN A 163 2.74 20.19 -12.39
C ASN A 163 3.02 20.45 -10.90
N GLU A 164 2.63 19.53 -10.03
CA GLU A 164 2.83 19.66 -8.58
C GLU A 164 4.26 19.30 -8.17
N PHE A 165 4.88 18.32 -8.82
CA PHE A 165 6.31 18.05 -8.65
C PHE A 165 7.19 19.20 -9.13
N GLU A 166 6.88 19.84 -10.27
CA GLU A 166 7.62 21.02 -10.74
C GLU A 166 7.50 22.22 -9.81
N LYS A 167 6.30 22.47 -9.25
CA LYS A 167 6.10 23.54 -8.25
C LYS A 167 6.94 23.31 -7.00
N VAL A 168 7.11 22.05 -6.59
CA VAL A 168 7.92 21.68 -5.43
C VAL A 168 9.41 21.86 -5.71
N ASP A 169 9.87 21.45 -6.90
CA ASP A 169 11.28 21.61 -7.30
C ASP A 169 11.67 23.11 -7.31
N LYS A 170 10.80 23.96 -7.89
CA LYS A 170 10.97 25.43 -7.87
C LYS A 170 10.92 26.07 -6.48
N LYS A 171 10.26 25.44 -5.50
CA LYS A 171 10.19 25.93 -4.11
C LYS A 171 11.36 25.42 -3.26
N SER A 172 12.19 24.53 -3.81
CA SER A 172 13.38 23.97 -3.17
C SER A 172 14.71 24.59 -3.64
N LEU A 173 14.64 25.54 -4.58
CA LEU A 173 15.70 26.48 -4.97
C LEU A 173 15.51 27.82 -4.25
#